data_AF-A0A3S1HN49-F1
#
_entry.id   AF-A0A3S1HN49-F1
#
_cell.length_a   1.000
_cell.length_b   1.000
_cell.length_c   1.000
_cell.angle_alpha   90.00
_cell.angle_beta   90.00
_cell.angle_gamma   90.00
#
_symmetry.space_group_name_H-M   'P 1'
#
loop_
_entity.id
_entity.type
_entity.pdbx_description
1 polymer ?
#
loop_
_entity_poly.entity_id
_entity_poly.type
_entity_poly.pdbx_seq_one_letter_code
_entity_poly.pdbx_strand_id
1 'polypeptide(L)' 'GDADNRLSGTIADLAFAGSSTVATITAGGDTAHRLRLRFPSRVDGSALRVGETVALSFAPHEGHLVLA' A
#
# COMPACT_ATOMS: atom_id res chain seq x y z
N GLY A 1 -8.83 4.70 -18.09
CA GLY A 1 -7.58 5.26 -17.57
C GLY A 1 -7.58 5.07 -16.08
N ASP A 2 -6.47 4.63 -15.48
CA ASP A 2 -6.40 4.22 -14.06
C ASP A 2 -6.55 5.38 -13.04
N ALA A 3 -7.01 6.55 -13.49
CA ALA A 3 -7.12 7.75 -12.68
C ALA A 3 -8.27 7.70 -11.66
N ASP A 4 -9.31 6.89 -11.89
CA ASP A 4 -10.54 6.89 -11.09
C ASP A 4 -10.49 5.94 -9.89
N ASN A 5 -9.57 4.98 -9.88
CA ASN A 5 -9.49 3.94 -8.86
C ASN A 5 -8.45 4.30 -7.81
N ARG A 6 -8.74 5.36 -7.05
CA ARG A 6 -7.85 5.86 -6.00
C ARG A 6 -8.43 5.65 -4.62
N LEU A 7 -7.54 5.38 -3.68
CA LEU A 7 -7.87 5.39 -2.26
C LEU A 7 -6.73 6.04 -1.47
N SER A 8 -7.05 6.60 -0.31
CA SER A 8 -6.05 7.13 0.61
C SER A 8 -5.92 6.21 1.82
N GLY A 9 -4.70 6.09 2.34
CA GLY A 9 -4.43 5.31 3.54
C GLY A 9 -3.21 5.83 4.28
N THR A 10 -3.03 5.38 5.51
CA THR A 10 -1.89 5.73 6.35
C THR A 10 -0.94 4.55 6.45
N ILE A 11 0.36 4.80 6.32
CA ILE A 11 1.38 3.77 6.53
C ILE A 11 1.40 3.38 8.02
N ALA A 12 0.95 2.17 8.32
CA ALA A 12 0.95 1.64 9.68
C ALA A 12 2.30 1.00 10.05
N ASP A 13 2.97 0.39 9.07
CA ASP A 13 4.26 -0.28 9.27
C ASP A 13 5.06 -0.37 7.97
N LEU A 14 6.40 -0.45 8.10
CA LEU A 14 7.34 -0.64 7.01
C LEU A 14 8.37 -1.70 7.39
N ALA A 15 8.47 -2.74 6.57
CA ALA A 15 9.42 -3.83 6.75
C ALA A 15 10.33 -4.00 5.52
N PHE A 16 11.63 -4.15 5.77
CA PHE A 16 12.60 -4.48 4.73
C PHE A 16 12.73 -6.00 4.59
N ALA A 17 12.49 -6.51 3.38
CA ALA A 17 12.53 -7.92 3.02
C ALA A 17 13.53 -8.14 1.87
N GLY A 18 14.81 -7.86 2.14
CA GLY A 18 15.89 -7.95 1.16
C GLY A 18 15.73 -6.91 0.05
N SER A 19 15.56 -7.37 -1.20
CA SER A 19 15.39 -6.51 -2.38
C SER A 19 14.02 -5.80 -2.45
N SER A 20 13.10 -6.11 -1.53
CA SER A 20 11.78 -5.49 -1.46
C SER A 20 11.56 -4.80 -0.11
N THR A 21 10.82 -3.70 -0.15
CA THR A 21 10.20 -3.07 1.02
C THR A 21 8.71 -3.36 1.00
N VAL A 22 8.18 -3.72 2.16
CA VAL A 22 6.77 -4.04 2.35
C VAL A 22 6.16 -2.96 3.22
N ALA A 23 5.13 -2.28 2.71
CA ALA A 23 4.33 -1.32 3.46
C ALA A 23 3.00 -1.95 3.86
N THR A 24 2.65 -1.81 5.13
CA THR A 24 1.32 -2.12 5.64
C THR A 24 0.55 -0.81 5.79
N ILE A 25 -0.66 -0.76 5.22
CA ILE A 25 -1.43 0.47 5.07
C ILE A 25 -2.82 0.24 5.63
N THR A 26 -3.29 1.16 6.47
CA THR A 26 -4.70 1.22 6.91
C THR A 26 -5.45 2.15 5.95
N ALA A 27 -6.47 1.63 5.28
CA ALA A 27 -7.29 2.39 4.34
C ALA A 27 -8.56 2.89 5.05
N GLY A 28 -8.98 4.13 4.76
CA GLY A 28 -10.28 4.65 5.25
C GLY A 28 -10.43 4.77 6.78
N GLY A 29 -9.32 4.75 7.54
CA GLY A 29 -9.35 4.84 9.01
C GLY A 29 -9.74 3.54 9.72
N ASP A 30 -10.03 2.47 8.99
CA ASP A 30 -10.35 1.17 9.57
C ASP A 30 -9.08 0.32 9.73
N THR A 31 -8.85 -0.19 10.94
CA THR A 31 -7.71 -1.06 11.24
C THR A 31 -7.97 -2.53 10.94
N ALA A 32 -9.24 -2.91 10.73
CA ALA A 32 -9.65 -4.26 10.36
C ALA A 32 -9.26 -4.62 8.92
N HIS A 33 -9.19 -3.61 8.04
CA HIS A 33 -8.81 -3.78 6.64
C HIS A 33 -7.42 -3.18 6.38
N ARG A 34 -6.41 -4.06 6.33
CA ARG A 34 -5.02 -3.68 6.04
C ARG A 34 -4.64 -4.07 4.61
N LEU A 35 -4.10 -3.11 3.88
CA LEU A 35 -3.50 -3.33 2.57
C LEU A 35 -2.01 -3.58 2.75
N ARG A 36 -1.44 -4.47 1.94
CA ARG A 36 -0.01 -4.75 1.91
C ARG A 36 0.54 -4.47 0.52
N LEU A 37 1.46 -3.53 0.43
CA LEU A 37 2.16 -3.20 -0.81
C LEU A 37 3.61 -3.65 -0.74
N ARG A 38 4.11 -4.16 -1.86
CA ARG A 38 5.52 -4.54 -2.00
C ARG A 38 6.12 -3.74 -3.15
N PHE A 39 7.23 -3.09 -2.89
CA PHE A 39 7.97 -2.31 -3.89
C PHE A 39 9.47 -2.57 -3.75
N PRO A 40 10.28 -2.27 -4.78
CA PRO A 40 11.72 -2.44 -4.70
C PRO A 40 12.32 -1.62 -3.56
N SER A 41 13.24 -2.22 -2.79
CA SER A 41 14.03 -1.49 -1.80
C SER A 41 14.94 -0.47 -2.49
N ARG A 42 15.16 0.67 -1.83
CA ARG A 42 16.15 1.66 -2.27
C ARG A 42 17.36 1.63 -1.34
N VAL A 43 18.51 2.00 -1.87
CA VAL A 43 19.77 2.08 -1.11
C VAL A 43 19.63 3.05 0.06
N ASP A 44 18.91 4.16 -0.14
CA ASP A 44 18.65 5.17 0.89
C ASP A 44 17.50 4.80 1.86
N GLY A 45 16.99 3.57 1.78
CA GLY A 45 15.87 3.08 2.60
C GLY A 45 14.49 3.26 1.94
N SER A 46 13.46 3.49 2.75
CA SER A 46 12.09 3.71 2.25
C SER A 46 11.84 5.19 1.98
N ALA A 47 11.24 5.51 0.82
CA ALA A 47 10.75 6.86 0.55
C ALA A 47 9.50 7.21 1.36
N LEU A 48 8.81 6.19 1.89
CA LEU A 48 7.61 6.31 2.72
C LEU A 48 8.00 6.27 4.19
N ARG A 49 7.22 6.93 5.04
CA ARG A 49 7.38 6.91 6.50
C ARG A 49 6.14 6.37 7.20
N VAL A 50 6.33 5.70 8.33
CA VAL A 50 5.21 5.32 9.20
C VAL A 50 4.46 6.58 9.66
N GLY A 51 3.14 6.53 9.63
CA GLY A 51 2.25 7.65 9.91
C GLY A 51 2.00 8.59 8.72
N GLU A 52 2.70 8.42 7.60
CA GLU A 52 2.47 9.21 6.39
C GLU A 52 1.18 8.79 5.70
N THR A 53 0.42 9.77 5.19
CA THR A 53 -0.74 9.54 4.33
C THR A 53 -0.28 9.36 2.89
N VAL A 54 -0.71 8.28 2.25
CA VAL A 54 -0.39 7.96 0.87
C VAL A 54 -1.66 7.85 0.04
N ALA A 55 -1.56 8.27 -1.22
CA ALA A 55 -2.57 8.00 -2.23
C ALA A 55 -2.16 6.75 -3.01
N LEU A 56 -3.06 5.79 -3.10
CA LEU A 56 -2.88 4.54 -3.83
C LEU A 56 -3.82 4.52 -5.02
N SER A 57 -3.35 3.96 -6.13
CA SER A 57 -4.17 3.63 -7.29
C SER A 57 -4.10 2.13 -7.54
N PHE A 58 -5.19 1.54 -8.01
CA PHE A 58 -5.21 0.15 -8.45
C PHE A 58 -5.76 0.02 -9.87
N ALA A 59 -5.20 -0.93 -10.61
CA ALA A 59 -5.69 -1.30 -11.93
C ALA A 59 -6.85 -2.29 -11.77
N PRO A 60 -8.09 -1.95 -12.19
CA PRO A 60 -9.25 -2.83 -11.97
C PRO A 60 -9.09 -4.22 -12.58
N HIS A 61 -8.37 -4.31 -13.70
CA HIS A 61 -8.13 -5.56 -14.41
C HIS A 61 -7.13 -6.48 -13.71
N GLU A 62 -6.40 -5.98 -12.69
CA GLU A 62 -5.53 -6.78 -11.82
C GLU A 62 -6.26 -7.21 -10.53
N GLY A 63 -7.48 -6.75 -10.31
CA GLY A 63 -8.31 -7.11 -9.17
C GLY A 63 -9.07 -8.42 -9.37
N HIS A 64 -9.31 -9.13 -8.27
CA HIS A 64 -10.15 -10.33 -8.25
C HIS A 64 -11.34 -10.13 -7.30
N LEU A 65 -12.55 -10.43 -7.79
CA LEU A 65 -13.74 -10.49 -6.94
C LEU A 65 -13.96 -11.94 -6.53
N VAL A 66 -14.05 -12.17 -5.22
CA VAL A 66 -14.33 -13.48 -4.62
C VAL A 66 -15.64 -13.40 -3.85
N LEU A 67 -16.43 -14.47 -3.90
CA LEU A 67 -17.66 -14.57 -3.11
C LEU A 67 -17.29 -14.94 -1.66
N ALA A 68 -17.91 -14.26 -0.70
CA ALA A 68 -17.71 -14.46 0.74
C ALA A 68 -18.64 -15.55 1.29
#